data_AF-D5BZ03-F1
#
_entry.id   AF-D5BZ03-F1
#
_cell.length_a   1.000
_cell.length_b   1.000
_cell.length_c   1.000
_cell.angle_alpha   90.00
_cell.angle_beta   90.00
_cell.angle_gamma   90.00
#
_symmetry.space_group_name_H-M   'P 1'
#
loop_
_entity.id
_entity.type
_entity.pdbx_description
1 polymer ?
#
loop_
_entity_poly.entity_id
_entity_poly.type
_entity_poly.pdbx_seq_one_letter_code
_entity_poly.pdbx_strand_id
1 'polypeptide(L)'
;MEKELSEYRIVRILAEEVCQRIARKTIRDLQRMASSDGLLSGEDSGLNNTWEEICVQLQDEESLYWNTYEFTIHELVSAYVTELPEYERDAVWLITQAGEERDCELEEERDPDPVWNGDIVTHIVDCVITLGNDWSNRRIRAFLNRRYAAI
;
A
#
# COMPACT_ATOMS: atom_id res chain seq x y z
N MET A 1 22.64 -17.23 -15.46
CA MET A 1 21.38 -16.84 -16.11
C MET A 1 21.65 -15.52 -16.82
N GLU A 2 21.65 -15.51 -18.15
CA GLU A 2 21.95 -14.30 -18.92
C GLU A 2 20.83 -13.27 -18.79
N LYS A 3 21.22 -12.00 -18.66
CA LYS A 3 20.31 -10.88 -18.47
C LYS A 3 19.80 -10.43 -19.85
N GLU A 4 18.61 -10.88 -20.26
CA GLU A 4 18.00 -10.40 -21.51
C GLU A 4 17.38 -9.01 -21.31
N LEU A 5 17.63 -8.11 -22.26
CA LEU A 5 17.11 -6.75 -22.30
C LEU A 5 15.70 -6.79 -22.90
N SER A 6 14.71 -6.28 -22.16
CA SER A 6 13.31 -6.24 -22.58
C SER A 6 12.64 -5.00 -21.98
N GLU A 7 11.84 -4.29 -22.78
CA GLU A 7 11.05 -3.12 -22.35
C GLU A 7 10.12 -3.49 -21.20
N TYR A 8 9.36 -4.59 -21.34
CA TYR A 8 8.50 -5.14 -20.30
C TYR A 8 9.24 -5.30 -18.97
N ARG A 9 10.45 -5.86 -19.02
CA ARG A 9 11.26 -6.04 -17.82
C ARG A 9 11.69 -4.70 -17.20
N ILE A 10 12.10 -3.73 -18.01
CA ILE A 10 12.51 -2.41 -17.52
C ILE A 10 11.32 -1.70 -16.86
N VAL A 11 10.16 -1.72 -17.52
CA VAL A 11 8.91 -1.13 -17.02
C VAL A 11 8.52 -1.78 -15.70
N ARG A 12 8.51 -3.11 -15.61
CA ARG A 12 8.19 -3.82 -14.36
C ARG A 12 9.13 -3.46 -13.22
N ILE A 13 10.44 -3.46 -13.45
CA ILE A 13 11.40 -3.10 -12.41
C ILE A 13 11.18 -1.65 -11.95
N LEU A 14 10.97 -0.72 -12.89
CA LEU A 14 10.68 0.67 -12.55
C LEU A 14 9.40 0.78 -11.71
N ALA A 15 8.33 0.15 -12.15
CA ALA A 15 7.04 0.14 -11.47
C ALA A 15 7.16 -0.43 -10.04
N GLU A 16 7.81 -1.59 -9.89
CA GLU A 16 8.05 -2.23 -8.59
C GLU A 16 8.88 -1.34 -7.65
N GLU A 17 9.92 -0.67 -8.16
CA GLU A 17 10.71 0.30 -7.37
C GLU A 17 9.89 1.52 -6.96
N VAL A 18 9.03 2.05 -7.84
CA VAL A 18 8.13 3.16 -7.53
C VAL A 18 7.12 2.76 -6.46
N CYS A 19 6.46 1.60 -6.61
CA CYS A 19 5.53 1.05 -5.62
C CYS A 19 6.20 0.87 -4.26
N GLN A 20 7.38 0.24 -4.21
CA GLN A 20 8.14 0.07 -2.96
C GLN A 20 8.52 1.41 -2.33
N ARG A 21 8.93 2.39 -3.15
CA ARG A 21 9.33 3.71 -2.66
C ARG A 21 8.15 4.45 -2.04
N ILE A 22 6.98 4.42 -2.66
CA ILE A 22 5.76 5.05 -2.14
C ILE A 22 5.27 4.30 -0.91
N ALA A 23 5.16 2.98 -0.95
CA ALA A 23 4.76 2.19 0.20
C ALA A 23 5.65 2.46 1.43
N ARG A 24 6.97 2.53 1.24
CA ARG A 24 7.91 2.90 2.31
C ARG A 24 7.71 4.33 2.82
N LYS A 25 7.32 5.29 1.96
CA LYS A 25 6.98 6.66 2.39
C LYS A 25 5.70 6.65 3.22
N THR A 26 4.64 6.02 2.72
CA THR A 26 3.35 5.87 3.42
C THR A 26 3.53 5.23 4.79
N ILE A 27 4.25 4.11 4.88
CA ILE A 27 4.54 3.43 6.15
C ILE A 27 5.29 4.36 7.12
N ARG A 28 6.27 5.15 6.63
CA ARG A 28 6.99 6.09 7.50
C ARG A 28 6.10 7.18 8.06
N ASP A 29 5.13 7.68 7.29
CA ASP A 29 4.20 8.69 7.79
C ASP A 29 3.21 8.11 8.79
N LEU A 30 2.67 6.92 8.52
CA LEU A 30 1.85 6.18 9.48
C LEU A 30 2.61 5.85 10.77
N GLN A 31 3.93 5.64 10.69
CA GLN A 31 4.78 5.44 11.87
C GLN A 31 5.03 6.73 12.66
N ARG A 32 4.91 7.91 12.02
CA ARG A 32 5.05 9.22 12.65
C ARG A 32 3.77 9.70 13.32
N MET A 33 2.61 9.18 12.91
CA MET A 33 1.33 9.36 13.59
C MET A 33 1.36 8.55 14.89
N ALA A 34 1.84 9.18 15.96
CA ALA A 34 2.26 8.50 17.18
C ALA A 34 1.14 8.48 18.22
N SER A 35 1.32 7.68 19.28
CA SER A 35 0.35 7.59 20.37
C SER A 35 0.11 8.89 21.14
N SER A 36 1.00 9.87 21.04
CA SER A 36 0.75 11.24 21.50
C SER A 36 -0.40 11.95 20.75
N ASP A 37 -0.74 11.47 19.55
CA ASP A 37 -1.74 12.05 18.66
C ASP A 37 -3.12 11.38 18.82
N GLY A 38 -3.24 10.38 19.71
CA GLY A 38 -4.47 9.65 20.03
C GLY A 38 -4.71 8.45 19.11
N LEU A 39 -4.25 7.27 19.55
CA LEU A 39 -4.51 5.99 18.86
C LEU A 39 -5.96 5.53 19.03
N LEU A 40 -6.53 4.89 18.01
CA LEU A 40 -7.91 4.39 18.06
C LEU A 40 -8.05 3.06 18.82
N SER A 41 -6.96 2.33 19.00
CA SER A 41 -6.86 1.10 19.83
C SER A 41 -6.87 1.37 21.33
N GLY A 42 -6.82 2.64 21.74
CA GLY A 42 -6.78 3.08 23.13
C GLY A 42 -5.38 3.06 23.74
N GLU A 43 -5.20 3.82 24.83
CA GLU A 43 -3.90 4.02 25.48
C GLU A 43 -3.30 2.73 26.08
N ASP A 44 -4.15 1.78 26.47
CA ASP A 44 -3.74 0.50 27.07
C ASP A 44 -3.32 -0.56 26.04
N SER A 45 -3.43 -0.26 24.74
CA SER A 45 -3.08 -1.20 23.66
C SER A 45 -1.59 -1.55 23.69
N GLY A 46 -0.73 -0.64 24.16
CA GLY A 46 0.72 -0.78 24.10
C GLY A 46 1.29 -0.71 22.68
N LEU A 47 0.48 -0.32 21.69
CA LEU A 47 0.89 0.07 20.35
C LEU A 47 1.39 1.53 20.37
N ASN A 48 2.29 1.86 19.45
CA ASN A 48 3.04 3.12 19.50
C ASN A 48 2.69 4.10 18.38
N ASN A 49 2.10 3.64 17.29
CA ASN A 49 1.75 4.46 16.15
C ASN A 49 0.65 3.79 15.31
N THR A 50 0.07 4.57 14.40
CA THR A 50 -0.99 4.13 13.48
C THR A 50 -0.57 2.94 12.61
N TRP A 51 0.71 2.85 12.20
CA TRP A 51 1.19 1.68 11.44
C TRP A 51 1.09 0.38 12.24
N GLU A 52 1.46 0.40 13.52
CA GLU A 52 1.31 -0.78 14.39
C GLU A 52 -0.17 -1.17 14.58
N GLU A 53 -1.08 -0.20 14.65
CA GLU A 53 -2.52 -0.46 14.67
C GLU A 53 -2.99 -1.13 13.39
N ILE A 54 -2.63 -0.57 12.24
CA ILE A 54 -2.95 -1.12 10.92
C ILE A 54 -2.48 -2.57 10.79
N CYS A 55 -1.23 -2.86 11.13
CA CYS A 55 -0.69 -4.21 11.07
C CYS A 55 -1.47 -5.19 11.96
N VAL A 56 -1.84 -4.78 13.17
CA VAL A 56 -2.67 -5.60 14.06
C VAL A 56 -4.07 -5.83 13.49
N GLN A 57 -4.68 -4.80 12.88
CA GLN A 57 -5.99 -4.90 12.25
C GLN A 57 -6.00 -5.82 11.03
N LEU A 58 -4.91 -5.84 10.27
CA LEU A 58 -4.73 -6.70 9.10
C LEU A 58 -4.47 -8.16 9.48
N GLN A 59 -3.68 -8.39 10.53
CA GLN A 59 -3.27 -9.74 10.97
C GLN A 59 -4.30 -10.44 11.86
N ASP A 60 -5.38 -9.75 12.21
CA ASP A 60 -6.40 -10.21 13.12
C ASP A 60 -7.78 -9.83 12.57
N GLU A 61 -8.88 -10.23 13.21
CA GLU A 61 -10.21 -9.83 12.71
C GLU A 61 -10.38 -8.30 12.70
N GLU A 62 -10.77 -7.74 11.54
CA GLU A 62 -10.98 -6.32 11.27
C GLU A 62 -11.88 -5.66 12.33
N SER A 63 -11.43 -4.54 12.91
CA SER A 63 -12.26 -3.72 13.82
C SER A 63 -13.17 -2.76 13.07
N LEU A 64 -14.14 -2.20 13.82
CA LEU A 64 -15.04 -1.13 13.38
C LEU A 64 -14.33 0.08 12.73
N TYR A 65 -13.05 0.31 13.04
CA TYR A 65 -12.29 1.47 12.57
C TYR A 65 -11.50 1.23 11.28
N TRP A 66 -11.59 0.04 10.66
CA TRP A 66 -10.83 -0.30 9.45
C TRP A 66 -10.93 0.78 8.36
N ASN A 67 -12.15 1.24 8.05
CA ASN A 67 -12.39 2.28 7.05
C ASN A 67 -11.59 3.58 7.30
N THR A 68 -11.30 3.93 8.56
CA THR A 68 -10.51 5.13 8.88
C THR A 68 -9.04 4.94 8.53
N TYR A 69 -8.50 3.75 8.80
CA TYR A 69 -7.13 3.41 8.43
C TYR A 69 -6.99 3.30 6.91
N GLU A 70 -7.91 2.60 6.26
CA GLU A 70 -7.94 2.44 4.80
C GLU A 70 -8.00 3.82 4.11
N PHE A 71 -8.90 4.69 4.56
CA PHE A 71 -8.98 6.07 4.05
C PHE A 71 -7.65 6.83 4.22
N THR A 72 -7.02 6.71 5.40
CA THR A 72 -5.74 7.38 5.67
C THR A 72 -4.62 6.87 4.76
N ILE A 73 -4.54 5.55 4.53
CA ILE A 73 -3.56 4.95 3.61
C ILE A 73 -3.82 5.47 2.19
N HIS A 74 -5.08 5.46 1.75
CA HIS A 74 -5.48 5.91 0.43
C HIS A 74 -5.12 7.38 0.18
N GLU A 75 -5.41 8.27 1.13
CA GLU A 75 -5.08 9.70 1.00
C GLU A 75 -3.57 9.95 0.95
N LEU A 76 -2.78 9.25 1.77
CA LEU A 76 -1.31 9.35 1.73
C LEU A 76 -0.74 8.86 0.40
N VAL A 77 -1.21 7.72 -0.09
CA VAL A 77 -0.76 7.16 -1.37
C VAL A 77 -1.18 8.08 -2.52
N SER A 78 -2.42 8.58 -2.52
CA SER A 78 -2.94 9.53 -3.51
C SER A 78 -2.08 10.80 -3.59
N ALA A 79 -1.74 11.39 -2.45
CA ALA A 79 -0.84 12.54 -2.39
C ALA A 79 0.51 12.23 -3.06
N TYR A 80 1.11 11.06 -2.77
CA TYR A 80 2.37 10.68 -3.40
C TYR A 80 2.28 10.37 -4.88
N VAL A 81 1.18 9.77 -5.34
CA VAL A 81 0.95 9.46 -6.77
C VAL A 81 0.79 10.75 -7.58
N THR A 82 0.13 11.78 -7.03
CA THR A 82 -0.01 13.07 -7.72
C THR A 82 1.32 13.80 -7.93
N GLU A 83 2.33 13.52 -7.10
CA GLU A 83 3.67 14.09 -7.23
C GLU A 83 4.59 13.30 -8.19
N LEU A 84 4.15 12.13 -8.68
CA LEU A 84 4.98 11.32 -9.56
C LEU A 84 5.17 11.97 -10.94
N PRO A 85 6.38 11.91 -11.51
CA PRO A 85 6.58 12.11 -12.93
C PRO A 85 5.71 11.16 -13.76
N GLU A 86 5.28 11.64 -14.92
CA GLU A 86 4.41 10.91 -15.85
C GLU A 86 4.94 9.50 -16.17
N TYR A 87 6.21 9.38 -16.56
CA TYR A 87 6.81 8.08 -16.87
C TYR A 87 6.80 7.07 -15.69
N GLU A 88 6.79 7.54 -14.44
CA GLU A 88 6.66 6.66 -13.28
C GLU A 88 5.20 6.25 -13.06
N ARG A 89 4.24 7.16 -13.30
CA ARG A 89 2.81 6.83 -13.26
C ARG A 89 2.47 5.80 -14.34
N ASP A 90 2.92 6.03 -15.56
CA ASP A 90 2.67 5.13 -16.68
C ASP A 90 3.24 3.74 -16.41
N ALA A 91 4.47 3.68 -15.89
CA ALA A 91 5.10 2.41 -15.54
C ALA A 91 4.30 1.64 -14.49
N VAL A 92 3.82 2.33 -13.44
CA VAL A 92 2.99 1.67 -12.41
C VAL A 92 1.63 1.29 -12.98
N TRP A 93 0.99 2.16 -13.76
CA TRP A 93 -0.32 1.88 -14.37
C TRP A 93 -0.29 0.62 -15.23
N LEU A 94 0.79 0.41 -16.00
CA LEU A 94 1.00 -0.79 -16.83
C LEU A 94 1.08 -2.11 -16.06
N ILE A 95 1.30 -2.09 -14.75
CA ILE A 95 1.28 -3.30 -13.89
C ILE A 95 0.03 -3.39 -13.01
N THR A 96 -0.93 -2.49 -13.19
CA THR A 96 -2.25 -2.57 -12.55
C THR A 96 -3.15 -3.55 -13.29
N GLN A 97 -4.26 -3.94 -12.68
CA GLN A 97 -5.27 -4.76 -13.35
C GLN A 97 -5.78 -4.09 -14.65
N ALA A 98 -6.05 -2.78 -14.63
CA ALA A 98 -6.46 -2.04 -15.83
C ALA A 98 -5.37 -2.04 -16.92
N GLY A 99 -4.10 -1.93 -16.51
CA GLY A 99 -2.96 -2.06 -17.41
C GLY A 99 -2.85 -3.44 -18.07
N GLU A 100 -3.07 -4.52 -17.30
CA GLU A 100 -3.10 -5.89 -17.82
C GLU A 100 -4.29 -6.14 -18.76
N GLU A 101 -5.46 -5.57 -18.45
CA GLU A 101 -6.67 -5.68 -19.28
C GLU A 101 -6.50 -4.97 -20.63
N ARG A 102 -5.77 -3.85 -20.68
CA ARG A 102 -5.46 -3.11 -21.92
C ARG A 102 -4.75 -3.97 -22.96
N ASP A 103 -3.88 -4.89 -22.54
CA ASP A 103 -3.19 -5.80 -23.47
C ASP A 103 -4.15 -6.69 -24.25
N CYS A 104 -5.38 -6.90 -23.74
CA CYS A 104 -6.44 -7.66 -24.39
C CYS A 104 -7.36 -6.83 -25.30
N GLU A 105 -7.26 -5.49 -25.28
CA GLU A 105 -8.07 -4.59 -26.10
C GLU A 105 -7.61 -4.55 -27.57
N LEU A 106 -8.57 -4.41 -28.50
CA LEU A 106 -8.26 -4.16 -29.91
C LEU A 106 -7.61 -2.79 -30.09
N GLU A 107 -6.56 -2.71 -30.91
CA GLU A 107 -5.80 -1.45 -31.12
C GLU A 107 -6.69 -0.26 -31.53
N GLU A 108 -7.77 -0.50 -32.28
CA GLU A 108 -8.70 0.52 -32.76
C GLU A 108 -9.61 1.10 -31.66
N GLU A 109 -9.75 0.41 -30.53
CA GLU A 109 -10.61 0.79 -29.39
C GLU A 109 -9.81 1.38 -28.23
N ARG A 110 -8.47 1.35 -28.29
CA ARG A 110 -7.60 1.80 -27.21
C ARG A 110 -7.63 3.32 -27.04
N ASP A 111 -7.89 3.77 -25.81
CA ASP A 111 -7.67 5.15 -25.41
C ASP A 111 -6.16 5.48 -25.50
N PRO A 112 -5.74 6.55 -26.21
CA PRO A 112 -4.34 6.97 -26.24
C PRO A 112 -3.79 7.40 -24.87
N ASP A 113 -4.63 7.80 -23.92
CA ASP A 113 -4.23 8.25 -22.57
C ASP A 113 -5.09 7.58 -21.47
N PRO A 114 -4.92 6.27 -21.23
CA PRO A 114 -5.78 5.51 -20.31
C PRO A 114 -5.40 5.70 -18.84
N VAL A 115 -4.30 6.40 -18.56
CA VAL A 115 -3.63 6.33 -17.26
C VAL A 115 -4.46 7.07 -16.22
N TRP A 116 -5.09 6.30 -15.34
CA TRP A 116 -5.87 6.84 -14.24
C TRP A 116 -5.15 6.64 -12.90
N ASN A 117 -4.98 7.75 -12.16
CA ASN A 117 -4.33 7.72 -10.85
C ASN A 117 -5.06 6.80 -9.86
N GLY A 118 -6.38 6.59 -10.00
CA GLY A 118 -7.13 5.71 -9.10
C GLY A 118 -6.66 4.26 -9.15
N ASP A 119 -6.35 3.74 -10.35
CA ASP A 119 -5.81 2.38 -10.51
C ASP A 119 -4.43 2.25 -9.85
N ILE A 120 -3.59 3.25 -10.07
CA ILE A 120 -2.23 3.33 -9.49
C ILE A 120 -2.31 3.37 -7.96
N VAL A 121 -3.18 4.22 -7.42
CA VAL A 121 -3.38 4.35 -5.97
C VAL A 121 -3.85 3.02 -5.39
N THR A 122 -4.87 2.41 -5.98
CA THR A 122 -5.42 1.12 -5.54
C THR A 122 -4.31 0.05 -5.48
N HIS A 123 -3.54 -0.08 -6.56
CA HIS A 123 -2.46 -1.05 -6.64
C HIS A 123 -1.35 -0.82 -5.59
N ILE A 124 -0.99 0.43 -5.32
CA ILE A 124 0.01 0.74 -4.27
C ILE A 124 -0.58 0.56 -2.86
N VAL A 125 -1.86 0.85 -2.65
CA VAL A 125 -2.55 0.56 -1.38
C VAL A 125 -2.50 -0.94 -1.09
N ASP A 126 -2.74 -1.79 -2.08
CA ASP A 126 -2.60 -3.25 -1.95
C ASP A 126 -1.17 -3.67 -1.57
N CYS A 127 -0.15 -2.99 -2.13
CA CYS A 127 1.23 -3.19 -1.72
C CYS A 127 1.46 -2.84 -0.24
N VAL A 128 0.88 -1.74 0.24
CA VAL A 128 0.97 -1.32 1.65
C VAL A 128 0.25 -2.32 2.56
N ILE A 129 -0.94 -2.76 2.19
CA ILE A 129 -1.73 -3.76 2.92
C ILE A 129 -0.96 -5.09 3.01
N THR A 130 -0.39 -5.55 1.90
CA THR A 130 0.43 -6.77 1.87
C THR A 130 1.62 -6.66 2.82
N LEU A 131 2.33 -5.53 2.80
CA LEU A 131 3.43 -5.27 3.74
C LEU A 131 2.94 -5.23 5.20
N GLY A 132 1.73 -4.72 5.45
CA GLY A 132 1.13 -4.68 6.77
C GLY A 132 0.81 -6.06 7.34
N ASN A 133 0.31 -6.97 6.49
CA ASN A 133 0.06 -8.37 6.83
C ASN A 133 1.34 -9.10 7.25
N ASP A 134 2.45 -8.86 6.54
CA ASP A 134 3.73 -9.54 6.80
C ASP A 134 4.58 -8.89 7.91
N TRP A 135 4.20 -7.70 8.38
CA TRP A 135 5.02 -6.92 9.30
C TRP A 135 4.79 -7.28 10.76
N SER A 136 5.86 -7.55 11.52
CA SER A 136 5.72 -7.90 12.93
C SER A 136 6.81 -7.30 13.81
N ASN A 137 6.44 -6.90 15.02
CA ASN A 137 7.39 -6.49 16.05
C ASN A 137 6.96 -6.99 17.45
N ARG A 138 7.75 -6.65 18.48
CA ARG A 138 7.47 -7.09 19.86
C ARG A 138 6.11 -6.60 20.39
N ARG A 139 5.69 -5.38 20.03
CA ARG A 139 4.42 -4.78 20.50
C ARG A 139 3.23 -5.44 19.84
N ILE A 140 3.27 -5.63 18.52
CA ILE A 140 2.24 -6.37 17.78
C ILE A 140 2.07 -7.78 18.32
N ARG A 141 3.17 -8.53 18.46
CA ARG A 141 3.08 -9.88 19.04
C ARG A 141 2.50 -9.89 20.45
N ALA A 142 2.85 -8.90 21.27
CA ALA A 142 2.29 -8.77 22.61
C ALA A 142 0.80 -8.38 22.59
N PHE A 143 0.35 -7.60 21.61
CA PHE A 143 -1.06 -7.27 21.41
C PHE A 143 -1.86 -8.52 20.99
N LEU A 144 -1.44 -9.17 19.90
CA LEU A 144 -2.12 -10.36 19.35
C LEU A 144 -2.19 -11.50 20.39
N ASN A 145 -1.09 -11.78 21.10
CA ASN A 145 -1.06 -12.81 22.14
C ASN A 145 -2.02 -12.51 23.31
N ARG A 146 -2.18 -11.25 23.72
CA ARG A 146 -3.13 -10.87 24.77
C ARG A 146 -4.57 -11.10 24.33
N ARG A 147 -4.88 -10.84 23.05
CA ARG A 147 -6.21 -11.03 22.49
C ARG A 147 -6.57 -12.52 22.38
N TYR A 148 -5.66 -13.37 21.89
CA TYR A 148 -5.88 -14.82 21.84
C TYR A 148 -5.97 -15.49 23.22
N ALA A 149 -5.28 -14.97 24.23
CA ALA A 149 -5.35 -15.50 25.60
C ALA A 149 -6.66 -15.13 26.33
N ALA A 150 -7.46 -14.22 25.77
CA ALA A 150 -8.73 -13.76 26.34
C ALA A 150 -9.96 -14.50 25.79
N ILE A 151 -9.75 -15.47 24.88
CA ILE A 151 -10.77 -16.36 24.27
C ILE A 151 -10.59 -17.76 24.85
#